data_AF-A0A7V5PGV4-F1
#
_entry.id   AF-A0A7V5PGV4-F1
#
_cell.length_a   1.000
_cell.length_b   1.000
_cell.length_c   1.000
_cell.angle_alpha   90.00
_cell.angle_beta   90.00
_cell.angle_gamma   90.00
#
_symmetry.space_group_name_H-M   'P 1'
#
loop_
_entity.id
_entity.type
_entity.pdbx_description
1 polymer ?
#
loop_
_entity_poly.entity_id
_entity_poly.type
_entity_poly.pdbx_seq_one_letter_code
_entity_poly.pdbx_strand_id
1 'polypeptide(L)' 'MAITPASGSALAGIRAGFEGLRRNAAEIASKDQLEGTAERPIYRPLVENIGYSLQTQASVKVIQTEDRMLGSLLDAKA' A
#
# COMPACT_ATOMS: atom_id res chain seq x y z
N MET A 1 7.21 -19.55 -6.61
CA MET A 1 6.18 -18.50 -6.68
C MET A 1 6.10 -18.08 -8.14
N ALA A 2 5.10 -18.53 -8.89
CA ALA A 2 4.94 -18.07 -10.26
C ALA A 2 4.60 -16.59 -10.20
N ILE A 3 5.48 -15.70 -10.67
CA ILE A 3 5.17 -14.27 -10.72
C ILE A 3 4.13 -14.09 -11.81
N THR A 4 2.85 -14.08 -11.44
CA THR A 4 1.79 -13.73 -12.37
C THR A 4 1.78 -12.20 -12.57
N PRO A 5 1.19 -11.71 -13.67
CA PRO A 5 0.97 -10.26 -13.85
C PRO A 5 0.20 -9.61 -12.69
N ALA A 6 -0.69 -10.37 -12.03
CA ALA A 6 -1.43 -9.93 -10.85
C ALA A 6 -0.49 -9.73 -9.64
N SER A 7 0.41 -10.69 -9.39
CA SER A 7 1.47 -10.57 -8.38
C SER A 7 2.37 -9.36 -8.60
N GLY A 8 2.80 -9.12 -9.84
CA GLY A 8 3.64 -7.96 -10.18
C GLY A 8 2.94 -6.62 -9.90
N SER A 9 1.68 -6.51 -10.30
CA SER A 9 0.86 -5.31 -10.06
C SER A 9 0.59 -5.07 -8.57
N ALA A 10 0.33 -6.15 -7.82
CA ALA A 10 0.14 -6.07 -6.38
C ALA A 10 1.42 -5.64 -5.65
N LEU A 11 2.59 -6.18 -6.01
CA LEU A 11 3.86 -5.75 -5.43
C LEU A 11 4.16 -4.27 -5.72
N ALA A 12 3.86 -3.81 -6.94
CA ALA A 12 3.98 -2.39 -7.29
C ALA A 12 3.03 -1.52 -6.44
N GLY A 13 1.78 -1.96 -6.24
CA GLY A 13 0.80 -1.29 -5.39
C GLY A 13 1.22 -1.21 -3.93
N ILE A 14 1.78 -2.28 -3.37
CA ILE A 14 2.35 -2.31 -2.01
C ILE A 14 3.49 -1.30 -1.89
N ARG A 15 4.44 -1.31 -2.84
CA ARG A 15 5.58 -0.40 -2.83
C ARG A 15 5.13 1.06 -2.90
N ALA A 16 4.22 1.38 -3.82
CA ALA A 16 3.69 2.73 -3.98
C ALA A 16 2.94 3.21 -2.72
N GLY A 17 2.15 2.32 -2.10
CA GLY A 17 1.47 2.60 -0.84
C GLY A 17 2.45 2.92 0.29
N PHE A 18 3.48 2.10 0.49
CA PHE A 18 4.50 2.37 1.51
C PHE A 18 5.31 3.64 1.24
N GLU A 19 5.64 3.92 -0.02
CA GLU A 19 6.35 5.14 -0.39
C GLU A 19 5.51 6.39 -0.10
N GLY A 20 4.21 6.35 -0.42
CA GLY A 20 3.25 7.40 -0.08
C GLY A 20 3.10 7.61 1.42
N LEU A 21 2.92 6.53 2.19
CA LEU A 21 2.87 6.57 3.66
C LEU A 21 4.14 7.21 4.25
N ARG A 22 5.31 6.82 3.73
CA ARG A 22 6.60 7.35 4.20
C ARG A 22 6.73 8.85 3.91
N ARG A 23 6.33 9.28 2.71
CA ARG A 23 6.36 10.69 2.31
C ARG A 23 5.45 11.53 3.21
N ASN A 24 4.23 11.08 3.43
CA ASN A 24 3.27 11.78 4.27
C ASN A 24 3.69 11.79 5.74
N ALA A 25 4.29 10.70 6.24
CA ALA A 25 4.85 10.68 7.60
C ALA A 25 5.97 11.72 7.76
N ALA A 26 6.84 11.87 6.76
CA ALA A 26 7.87 12.90 6.76
C ALA A 26 7.28 14.33 6.70
N GLU A 27 6.21 14.53 5.92
CA GLU A 27 5.49 15.81 5.85
C GLU A 27 4.84 16.16 7.19
N ILE A 28 4.16 15.20 7.84
CA ILE A 28 3.51 15.37 9.14
C ILE A 28 4.54 15.69 10.24
N ALA A 29 5.69 15.00 10.22
CA ALA A 29 6.77 15.20 11.19
C ALA A 29 7.66 16.41 10.86
N SER A 30 7.42 17.11 9.76
CA SER A 30 8.24 18.24 9.34
C SER A 30 8.11 19.43 10.30
N LYS A 31 9.18 20.21 10.40
CA LYS A 31 9.21 21.43 11.22
C LYS A 31 8.12 22.41 10.79
N ASP A 32 7.94 22.61 9.49
CA ASP A 32 6.92 23.51 8.94
C ASP A 32 5.51 23.11 9.38
N GLN A 33 5.25 21.80 9.48
CA GLN A 33 3.96 21.31 9.92
C GLN A 33 3.75 21.49 11.44
N LEU A 34 4.81 21.38 12.23
CA LEU A 34 4.78 21.60 13.69
C LEU A 34 4.66 23.09 14.05
N GLU A 35 5.30 23.98 13.28
CA GLU A 35 5.23 25.43 13.46
C GLU A 35 4.00 26.06 12.80
N GLY A 36 3.20 25.27 12.07
CA GLY A 36 1.99 25.73 11.40
C GLY A 36 2.24 26.60 10.17
N THR A 37 3.44 26.55 9.60
CA THR A 37 3.89 27.32 8.43
C THR A 37 3.85 26.51 7.14
N ALA A 38 3.50 25.22 7.21
CA ALA A 38 3.39 24.33 6.05
C ALA A 38 2.40 24.84 5.00
N GLU A 39 2.78 24.72 3.72
CA GLU A 39 1.95 25.09 2.56
C GLU A 39 0.63 24.31 2.51
N ARG A 40 0.67 23.05 2.97
CA ARG A 40 -0.48 22.14 2.98
C ARG A 40 -0.92 21.92 4.43
N PRO A 41 -2.23 21.90 4.72
CA PRO A 41 -2.73 21.67 6.07
C PRO A 41 -2.59 20.19 6.49
N ILE A 42 -2.35 19.94 7.78
CA ILE A 42 -2.06 18.61 8.35
C ILE A 42 -3.11 17.53 8.02
N TYR A 43 -4.38 17.90 7.87
CA TYR A 43 -5.43 16.93 7.57
C TYR A 43 -5.24 16.27 6.20
N ARG A 44 -4.54 16.93 5.27
CA ARG A 44 -4.36 16.44 3.90
C ARG A 44 -3.44 15.21 3.84
N PRO A 45 -2.18 15.24 4.36
CA PRO A 45 -1.35 14.04 4.41
C PRO A 45 -1.96 12.93 5.29
N LEU A 46 -2.78 13.28 6.29
CA LEU A 46 -3.52 12.29 7.10
C LEU A 46 -4.58 11.53 6.30
N VAL A 47 -5.39 12.22 5.50
CA VAL A 47 -6.38 11.57 4.62
C VAL A 47 -5.69 10.77 3.51
N GLU A 48 -4.62 11.31 2.93
CA GLU A 48 -3.82 10.61 1.92
C GLU A 48 -3.19 9.32 2.49
N ASN A 49 -2.79 9.30 3.76
CA ASN A 49 -2.33 8.08 4.44
C ASN A 49 -3.40 6.99 4.49
N ILE A 50 -4.68 7.34 4.66
CA ILE A 50 -5.78 6.37 4.62
C ILE A 50 -5.84 5.73 3.22
N GLY A 51 -5.73 6.55 2.17
CA GLY A 51 -5.70 6.08 0.78
C GLY A 51 -4.54 5.11 0.51
N TYR A 52 -3.32 5.47 0.92
CA TYR A 52 -2.15 4.60 0.75
C TYR A 52 -2.23 3.31 1.57
N SER A 53 -2.80 3.36 2.78
CA SER A 53 -3.06 2.17 3.61
C SER A 53 -4.05 1.23 2.92
N LEU A 54 -5.16 1.76 2.41
CA LEU A 54 -6.16 0.98 1.67
C LEU A 54 -5.56 0.36 0.41
N GLN A 55 -4.76 1.10 -0.37
CA GLN A 55 -4.06 0.59 -1.55
C GLN A 55 -3.14 -0.58 -1.19
N THR A 56 -2.39 -0.46 -0.10
CA THR A 56 -1.49 -1.51 0.38
C THR A 56 -2.27 -2.76 0.78
N GLN A 57 -3.35 -2.59 1.56
CA GLN A 57 -4.22 -3.69 1.99
C GLN A 57 -4.89 -4.40 0.82
N ALA A 58 -5.41 -3.65 -0.15
CA ALA A 58 -6.01 -4.21 -1.36
C ALA A 58 -4.98 -5.02 -2.16
N SER A 59 -3.76 -4.50 -2.30
CA SER A 59 -2.68 -5.18 -3.01
C SER A 59 -2.24 -6.48 -2.30
N VAL A 60 -2.14 -6.45 -0.96
CA VAL A 60 -1.90 -7.67 -0.16
C VAL A 60 -3.02 -8.70 -0.35
N LYS A 61 -4.28 -8.25 -0.43
CA LYS A 61 -5.43 -9.13 -0.64
C LYS A 61 -5.38 -9.86 -1.99
N VAL A 62 -4.84 -9.21 -3.02
CA VAL A 62 -4.60 -9.85 -4.33
C VAL A 62 -3.61 -11.01 -4.18
N ILE A 63 -2.45 -10.78 -3.55
CA ILE A 63 -1.44 -11.83 -3.31
C ILE A 63 -2.04 -13.00 -2.51
N GLN A 64 -2.77 -12.72 -1.42
CA GLN A 64 -3.43 -13.75 -0.61
C GLN A 64 -4.49 -14.54 -1.38
N THR A 65 -5.13 -13.93 -2.37
CA THR A 65 -6.15 -14.60 -3.19
C THR A 65 -5.49 -15.46 -4.25
N GLU A 66 -4.42 -14.98 -4.86
CA GLU A 66 -3.60 -15.77 -5.78
C GLU A 66 -3.01 -17.01 -5.10
N ASP A 67 -2.44 -16.86 -3.91
CA ASP A 67 -1.91 -17.97 -3.11
C ASP A 67 -2.98 -19.04 -2.82
N ARG A 68 -4.17 -18.61 -2.37
CA ARG A 68 -5.32 -19.50 -2.16
C ARG A 68 -5.77 -20.20 -3.44
N MET A 69 -5.82 -19.51 -4.58
CA MET A 69 -6.18 -20.11 -5.86
C MET A 69 -5.17 -21.18 -6.27
N LEU A 70 -3.87 -20.87 -6.21
CA LEU A 70 -2.81 -21.84 -6.53
C LEU A 70 -2.87 -23.07 -5.61
N GLY A 71 -3.05 -22.86 -4.30
CA GLY A 71 -3.25 -23.94 -3.33
C GLY A 71 -4.45 -24.83 -3.68
N SER A 72 -5.60 -24.23 -4.00
CA SER A 72 -6.81 -24.98 -4.38
C SER A 72 -6.64 -25.79 -5.67
N LEU A 73 -5.87 -25.28 -6.63
CA LEU A 73 -5.59 -25.99 -7.89
C LEU A 73 -4.65 -27.18 -7.68
N LEU A 74 -3.71 -27.07 -6.73
CA LEU A 74 -2.82 -28.16 -6.37
C LEU A 74 -3.59 -29.25 -5.62
N ASP A 75 -4.45 -28.88 -4.68
CA ASP A 75 -5.29 -29.80 -3.93
C ASP A 75 -6.26 -30.58 -4.84
N ALA A 76 -6.87 -29.90 -5.82
CA ALA A 76 -7.75 -30.56 -6.80
C ALA A 76 -7.05 -31.54 -7.76
N LYS A 77 -5.72 -31.47 -7.87
CA LYS A 77 -4.91 -32.39 -8.68
C LYS A 77 -4.34 -33.58 -7.90
N ALA A 78 -4.29 -33.47 -6.57
CA ALA A 78 -3.79 -34.53 -5.68
C ALA A 78 -4.83 -35.65 -5.51
#